data_AF-A0ABD7V3R5-F1
#
_entry.id   AF-A0ABD7V3R5-F1
#
_cell.length_a   1.000
_cell.length_b   1.000
_cell.length_c   1.000
_cell.angle_alpha   90.00
_cell.angle_beta   90.00
_cell.angle_gamma   90.00
#
_symmetry.space_group_name_H-M   'P 1'
#
loop_
_entity.id
_entity.type
_entity.pdbx_description
1 polymer ?
#
loop_
_entity_poly.entity_id
_entity_poly.type
_entity_poly.pdbx_seq_one_letter_code
_entity_poly.pdbx_strand_id
1 'polypeptide(L)'
;MSNASTPKMPANPTVWQFIDTATAHMPLTQESTSKLLDTPAEQVLSQRWETEPITLGTHLKNVASTIFYTDDQQWERTYLKFTPDTCITLDGLKAEYPDVVLERMASGHSSKEVSEYGATREKTHYIFTIEAGSGCLTGVDLSPKS
;
A
#
# COMPACT_ATOMS: atom_id res chain seq x y z
N MET A 1 -5.91 -14.69 25.92
CA MET A 1 -6.27 -13.98 24.68
C MET A 1 -5.58 -14.73 23.55
N SER A 2 -6.32 -15.21 22.55
CA SER A 2 -5.74 -16.02 21.47
C SER A 2 -4.64 -15.23 20.75
N ASN A 3 -3.40 -15.73 20.82
CA ASN A 3 -2.33 -15.36 19.90
C ASN A 3 -2.70 -15.88 18.53
N ALA A 4 -3.58 -15.17 17.81
CA ALA A 4 -3.65 -15.33 16.38
C ALA A 4 -2.34 -14.78 15.83
N SER A 5 -1.42 -15.67 15.47
CA SER A 5 -0.16 -15.29 14.82
C SER A 5 -0.49 -14.45 13.60
N THR A 6 0.08 -13.25 13.50
CA THR A 6 -0.04 -12.41 12.30
C THR A 6 0.36 -13.25 11.08
N PRO A 7 -0.46 -13.26 10.01
CA PRO A 7 -0.20 -14.12 8.85
C PRO A 7 1.15 -13.76 8.23
N LYS A 8 1.95 -14.76 7.84
CA LYS A 8 3.18 -14.53 7.09
C LYS A 8 2.86 -14.22 5.63
N MET A 9 3.67 -13.37 5.00
CA MET A 9 3.59 -13.13 3.55
C MET A 9 3.77 -14.46 2.79
N PRO A 10 2.86 -14.83 1.87
CA PRO A 10 3.05 -15.96 0.98
C PRO A 10 4.33 -15.80 0.13
N ALA A 11 4.93 -16.91 -0.30
CA ALA A 11 6.15 -16.86 -1.12
C ALA A 11 5.94 -16.23 -2.51
N ASN A 12 4.71 -16.26 -3.03
CA ASN A 12 4.34 -15.68 -4.32
C ASN A 12 2.95 -15.00 -4.20
N PRO A 13 2.87 -13.87 -3.50
CA PRO A 13 1.59 -13.24 -3.17
C PRO A 13 0.99 -12.54 -4.40
N THR A 14 -0.33 -12.61 -4.54
CA THR A 14 -1.07 -11.66 -5.40
C THR A 14 -1.07 -10.26 -4.77
N VAL A 15 -1.44 -9.23 -5.54
CA VAL A 15 -1.65 -7.87 -5.00
C VAL A 15 -2.58 -7.89 -3.78
N TRP A 16 -3.69 -8.62 -3.86
CA TRP A 16 -4.67 -8.66 -2.77
C TRP A 16 -4.13 -9.36 -1.53
N GLN A 17 -3.46 -10.50 -1.69
CA GLN A 17 -2.83 -11.18 -0.56
C GLN A 17 -1.74 -10.33 0.10
N PHE A 18 -1.00 -9.54 -0.69
CA PHE A 18 -0.03 -8.58 -0.18
C PHE A 18 -0.71 -7.49 0.65
N ILE A 19 -1.78 -6.87 0.14
CA ILE A 19 -2.55 -5.82 0.84
C ILE A 19 -3.23 -6.35 2.10
N ASP A 20 -3.81 -7.55 2.06
CA ASP A 20 -4.44 -8.19 3.22
C ASP A 20 -3.41 -8.50 4.30
N THR A 21 -2.25 -9.05 3.91
CA THR A 21 -1.15 -9.33 4.83
C THR A 21 -0.63 -8.03 5.46
N ALA A 22 -0.43 -6.98 4.66
CA ALA A 22 0.00 -5.69 5.17
C ALA A 22 -1.02 -5.07 6.14
N THR A 23 -2.31 -5.15 5.81
CA THR A 23 -3.41 -4.70 6.68
C THR A 23 -3.36 -5.43 8.03
N ALA A 24 -3.14 -6.75 8.03
CA ALA A 24 -3.05 -7.54 9.26
C ALA A 24 -1.84 -7.19 10.14
N HIS A 25 -0.83 -6.49 9.59
CA HIS A 25 0.35 -6.01 10.32
C HIS A 25 0.23 -4.55 10.77
N MET A 26 -0.89 -3.87 10.50
CA MET A 26 -1.08 -2.49 10.95
C MET A 26 -1.02 -2.37 12.48
N PRO A 27 -0.38 -1.32 13.04
CA PRO A 27 0.20 -0.17 12.34
C PRO A 27 1.52 -0.51 11.61
N LEU A 28 1.66 -0.03 10.38
CA LEU A 28 2.83 -0.25 9.52
C LEU A 28 3.96 0.74 9.82
N THR A 29 4.46 0.72 11.05
CA THR A 29 5.64 1.46 11.52
C THR A 29 6.92 1.08 10.76
N GLN A 30 8.02 1.82 10.99
CA GLN A 30 9.36 1.48 10.49
C GLN A 30 9.72 0.01 10.77
N GLU A 31 9.59 -0.44 12.01
CA GLU A 31 9.96 -1.79 12.43
C GLU A 31 9.08 -2.87 11.78
N SER A 32 7.75 -2.70 11.86
CA SER A 32 6.81 -3.69 11.34
C SER A 32 6.84 -3.78 9.82
N THR A 33 7.01 -2.65 9.12
CA THR A 33 7.17 -2.62 7.67
C THR A 33 8.49 -3.25 7.25
N SER A 34 9.59 -2.95 7.97
CA SER A 34 10.89 -3.57 7.67
C SER A 34 10.82 -5.10 7.80
N LYS A 35 10.12 -5.58 8.82
CA LYS A 35 9.90 -7.02 9.05
C LYS A 35 8.95 -7.64 8.01
N LEU A 36 7.90 -6.92 7.60
CA LEU A 36 6.95 -7.38 6.59
C LEU A 36 7.63 -7.60 5.24
N LEU A 37 8.50 -6.67 4.86
CA LEU A 37 9.17 -6.66 3.55
C LEU A 37 10.57 -7.30 3.58
N ASP A 38 11.11 -7.64 4.75
CA ASP A 38 12.47 -8.13 4.91
C ASP A 38 13.53 -7.19 4.30
N THR A 39 13.31 -5.88 4.46
CA THR A 39 14.19 -4.81 3.97
C THR A 39 14.16 -3.65 4.98
N PRO A 40 15.31 -3.04 5.31
CA PRO A 40 15.32 -1.94 6.27
C PRO A 40 14.58 -0.71 5.73
N ALA A 41 13.76 -0.08 6.58
CA ALA A 41 13.25 1.26 6.33
C ALA A 41 14.24 2.31 6.85
N GLU A 42 14.74 3.14 5.95
CA GLU A 42 15.70 4.20 6.22
C GLU A 42 15.02 5.58 6.22
N GLN A 43 15.47 6.48 7.09
CA GLN A 43 14.93 7.82 7.16
C GLN A 43 15.39 8.65 5.96
N VAL A 44 14.45 9.19 5.19
CA VAL A 44 14.75 10.04 4.01
C VAL A 44 14.43 11.51 4.25
N LEU A 45 13.47 11.82 5.13
CA LEU A 45 13.14 13.17 5.58
C LEU A 45 12.70 13.15 7.05
N SER A 46 12.49 14.32 7.66
CA SER A 46 11.74 14.41 8.92
C SER A 46 10.42 13.65 8.76
N GLN A 47 10.16 12.74 9.68
CA GLN A 47 8.93 11.94 9.75
C GLN A 47 8.65 11.02 8.53
N ARG A 48 9.64 10.79 7.67
CA ARG A 48 9.49 9.94 6.48
C ARG A 48 10.58 8.89 6.39
N TRP A 49 10.16 7.64 6.28
CA TRP A 49 11.04 6.49 6.07
C TRP A 49 10.66 5.76 4.79
N GLU A 50 11.65 5.19 4.11
CA GLU A 50 11.46 4.44 2.87
C GLU A 50 12.22 3.13 2.92
N THR A 51 11.66 2.09 2.28
CA THR A 51 12.36 0.84 2.05
C THR A 51 12.84 0.77 0.60
N GLU A 52 14.02 0.19 0.38
CA GLU A 52 14.47 -0.16 -0.97
C GLU A 52 13.48 -1.11 -1.66
N PRO A 53 13.33 -1.02 -2.99
CA PRO A 53 12.41 -1.85 -3.73
C PRO A 53 12.87 -3.31 -3.78
N ILE A 54 11.94 -4.22 -3.54
CA ILE A 54 12.16 -5.66 -3.62
C ILE A 54 11.22 -6.31 -4.65
N THR A 55 11.44 -7.59 -4.93
CA THR A 55 10.52 -8.43 -5.69
C THR A 55 9.92 -9.48 -4.76
N LEU A 56 8.59 -9.55 -4.71
CA LEU A 56 7.85 -10.55 -3.95
C LEU A 56 7.26 -11.58 -4.93
N GLY A 57 7.96 -12.71 -5.09
CA GLY A 57 7.56 -13.76 -6.01
C GLY A 57 7.62 -13.33 -7.48
N THR A 58 6.73 -13.89 -8.31
CA THR A 58 6.66 -13.57 -9.75
C THR A 58 5.63 -12.50 -10.07
N HIS A 59 4.63 -12.31 -9.20
CA HIS A 59 3.47 -11.45 -9.44
C HIS A 59 3.66 -10.00 -9.00
N LEU A 60 4.59 -9.73 -8.08
CA LEU A 60 4.79 -8.39 -7.53
C LEU A 60 6.26 -7.97 -7.59
N LYS A 61 6.52 -6.92 -8.36
CA LYS A 61 7.85 -6.32 -8.54
C LYS A 61 7.87 -4.92 -7.96
N ASN A 62 9.08 -4.40 -7.72
CA ASN A 62 9.32 -3.05 -7.22
C ASN A 62 8.46 -2.71 -5.98
N VAL A 63 8.28 -3.69 -5.09
CA VAL A 63 7.55 -3.51 -3.85
C VAL A 63 8.40 -2.66 -2.93
N ALA A 64 7.90 -1.48 -2.56
CA ALA A 64 8.57 -0.53 -1.69
C ALA A 64 7.54 0.18 -0.82
N SER A 65 7.99 0.83 0.25
CA SER A 65 7.13 1.58 1.15
C SER A 65 7.63 2.99 1.38
N THR A 66 6.68 3.89 1.66
CA THR A 66 6.94 5.18 2.28
C THR A 66 6.07 5.29 3.53
N ILE A 67 6.70 5.47 4.68
CA ILE A 67 6.08 5.46 5.99
C ILE A 67 6.07 6.90 6.51
N PHE A 68 4.88 7.37 6.92
CA PHE A 68 4.66 8.75 7.36
C PHE A 68 4.29 8.77 8.84
N TYR A 69 4.90 9.70 9.56
CA TYR A 69 4.65 9.95 10.98
C TYR A 69 4.20 11.40 11.19
N THR A 70 3.47 11.63 12.28
CA THR A 70 3.11 12.97 12.77
C THR A 70 4.27 13.64 13.50
N ASP A 71 4.14 14.92 13.86
CA ASP A 71 5.18 15.67 14.61
C ASP A 71 5.49 15.00 15.96
N ASP A 72 4.48 14.40 16.57
CA ASP A 72 4.58 13.66 17.84
C ASP A 72 5.09 12.22 17.66
N GLN A 73 5.68 11.89 16.50
CA GLN A 73 6.22 10.57 16.16
C GLN A 73 5.18 9.44 16.25
N GLN A 74 3.90 9.75 16.05
CA GLN A 74 2.85 8.74 15.90
C GLN A 74 2.74 8.33 14.44
N TRP A 75 2.62 7.04 14.17
CA TRP A 75 2.39 6.53 12.82
C TRP A 75 1.08 7.08 12.27
N GLU A 76 1.14 7.70 11.10
CA GLU A 76 0.00 8.31 10.41
C GLU A 76 -0.55 7.36 9.35
N ARG A 77 0.33 6.94 8.43
CA ARG A 77 -0.01 6.06 7.29
C ARG A 77 1.24 5.45 6.68
N THR A 78 1.05 4.42 5.87
CA THR A 78 2.10 3.83 5.03
C THR A 78 1.59 3.64 3.61
N TYR A 79 2.31 4.24 2.67
CA TYR A 79 2.12 4.00 1.25
C TYR A 79 2.94 2.78 0.82
N LEU A 80 2.29 1.79 0.23
CA LEU A 80 2.92 0.61 -0.36
C LEU A 80 2.85 0.73 -1.87
N LYS A 81 4.00 0.95 -2.50
CA LYS A 81 4.17 0.97 -3.95
C LYS A 81 4.48 -0.44 -4.44
N PHE A 82 3.93 -0.80 -5.60
CA PHE A 82 4.23 -2.07 -6.25
C PHE A 82 3.98 -2.01 -7.76
N THR A 83 4.52 -2.98 -8.49
CA THR A 83 4.24 -3.21 -9.91
C THR A 83 3.68 -4.62 -10.05
N PRO A 84 2.37 -4.79 -10.29
CA PRO A 84 1.82 -6.11 -10.52
C PRO A 84 2.25 -6.63 -11.89
N ASP A 85 2.37 -7.95 -12.02
CA ASP A 85 2.64 -8.60 -13.31
C ASP A 85 1.45 -8.49 -14.28
N THR A 86 0.24 -8.46 -13.73
CA THR A 86 -1.02 -8.25 -14.43
C THR A 86 -1.63 -6.92 -13.99
N CYS A 87 -1.89 -6.03 -14.95
CA CYS A 87 -2.51 -4.74 -14.68
C CYS A 87 -3.89 -4.91 -14.03
N ILE A 88 -4.08 -4.32 -12.85
CA ILE A 88 -5.38 -4.20 -12.19
C ILE A 88 -5.94 -2.83 -12.55
N THR A 89 -7.00 -2.81 -13.35
CA THR A 89 -7.71 -1.59 -13.75
C THR A 89 -8.69 -1.13 -12.66
N LEU A 90 -9.33 0.02 -12.86
CA LEU A 90 -10.42 0.46 -11.98
C LEU A 90 -11.54 -0.58 -11.86
N ASP A 91 -11.90 -1.27 -12.93
CA ASP A 91 -12.93 -2.31 -12.88
C ASP A 91 -12.48 -3.50 -12.03
N GLY A 92 -11.21 -3.90 -12.14
CA GLY A 92 -10.61 -4.91 -11.28
C GLY A 92 -10.58 -4.48 -9.81
N LEU A 93 -10.25 -3.21 -9.55
CA LEU A 93 -10.30 -2.64 -8.20
C LEU A 93 -11.73 -2.64 -7.65
N LYS A 94 -12.73 -2.27 -8.44
CA LYS A 94 -14.15 -2.27 -8.02
C LYS A 94 -14.71 -3.67 -7.82
N ALA A 95 -14.20 -4.67 -8.53
CA ALA A 95 -14.57 -6.05 -8.28
C ALA A 95 -14.11 -6.52 -6.89
N GLU A 96 -12.90 -6.10 -6.48
CA GLU A 96 -12.36 -6.42 -5.16
C GLU A 96 -12.91 -5.51 -4.04
N TYR A 97 -13.07 -4.21 -4.32
CA TYR A 97 -13.57 -3.15 -3.43
C TYR A 97 -14.81 -2.47 -4.05
N PRO A 98 -16.02 -3.07 -3.93
CA PRO A 98 -17.22 -2.54 -4.58
C PRO A 98 -17.67 -1.17 -4.09
N ASP A 99 -17.27 -0.79 -2.88
CA ASP A 99 -17.57 0.48 -2.22
C ASP A 99 -16.52 1.57 -2.48
N VAL A 100 -15.50 1.30 -3.31
CA VAL A 100 -14.44 2.26 -3.59
C VAL A 100 -14.97 3.50 -4.33
N VAL A 101 -14.57 4.68 -3.88
CA VAL A 101 -14.96 5.98 -4.44
C VAL A 101 -13.73 6.77 -4.89
N LEU A 102 -13.88 7.64 -5.89
CA LEU A 102 -12.79 8.53 -6.29
C LEU A 102 -12.60 9.63 -5.22
N GLU A 103 -11.41 9.72 -4.64
CA GLU A 103 -11.06 10.78 -3.68
C GLU A 103 -10.28 11.91 -4.34
N ARG A 104 -9.30 11.58 -5.18
CA ARG A 104 -8.49 12.56 -5.91
C ARG A 104 -8.33 12.16 -7.36
N MET A 105 -8.56 13.10 -8.27
CA MET A 105 -8.37 12.88 -9.70
C MET A 105 -7.01 13.40 -10.16
N ALA A 106 -6.38 12.68 -11.10
CA ALA A 106 -5.26 13.23 -11.87
C ALA A 106 -5.70 14.50 -12.62
N SER A 107 -4.87 15.54 -12.66
CA SER A 107 -5.18 16.83 -13.31
C SER A 107 -4.99 16.86 -14.83
N GLY A 108 -4.47 15.79 -15.44
CA GLY A 108 -4.20 15.67 -16.86
C GLY A 108 -2.93 16.38 -17.36
N HIS A 109 -2.04 16.83 -16.46
CA HIS A 109 -0.85 17.61 -16.81
C HIS A 109 0.41 16.75 -17.07
N SER A 110 0.42 15.46 -16.68
CA SER A 110 1.55 14.56 -17.01
C SER A 110 1.17 13.09 -16.99
N SER A 111 1.93 12.25 -17.70
CA SER A 111 1.74 10.79 -17.73
C SER A 111 2.02 10.10 -16.40
N LYS A 112 2.67 10.79 -15.45
CA LYS A 112 2.99 10.27 -14.10
C LYS A 112 1.93 10.63 -13.05
N GLU A 113 0.87 11.33 -13.45
CA GLU A 113 -0.21 11.65 -12.52
C GLU A 113 -0.99 10.38 -12.13
N VAL A 114 -1.69 10.47 -11.02
CA VAL A 114 -2.44 9.36 -10.45
C VAL A 114 -3.84 9.79 -10.07
N SER A 115 -4.78 8.87 -10.22
CA SER A 115 -6.10 8.95 -9.58
C SER A 115 -6.09 8.10 -8.32
N GLU A 116 -6.65 8.63 -7.25
CA GLU A 116 -6.71 8.00 -5.94
C GLU A 116 -8.16 7.62 -5.60
N TYR A 117 -8.34 6.36 -5.24
CA TYR A 117 -9.65 5.78 -4.94
C TYR A 117 -9.69 5.28 -3.50
N GLY A 118 -10.63 5.77 -2.72
CA GLY A 118 -10.78 5.48 -1.30
C GLY A 118 -11.80 4.38 -1.01
N ALA A 119 -11.49 3.50 -0.06
CA ALA A 119 -12.45 2.61 0.58
C ALA A 119 -12.13 2.45 2.06
N THR A 120 -13.10 2.05 2.88
CA THR A 120 -12.87 1.76 4.30
C THR A 120 -13.41 0.37 4.63
N ARG A 121 -12.56 -0.52 5.14
CA ARG A 121 -12.96 -1.82 5.68
C ARG A 121 -12.51 -1.95 7.12
N GLU A 122 -13.41 -2.44 7.96
CA GLU A 122 -13.18 -2.60 9.40
C GLU A 122 -12.66 -1.30 10.06
N LYS A 123 -11.36 -1.23 10.35
CA LYS A 123 -10.67 -0.10 10.98
C LYS A 123 -9.59 0.52 10.09
N THR A 124 -9.55 0.16 8.82
CA THR A 124 -8.52 0.60 7.87
C THR A 124 -9.16 1.41 6.75
N HIS A 125 -8.56 2.57 6.48
CA HIS A 125 -8.81 3.35 5.27
C HIS A 125 -7.75 2.98 4.24
N TYR A 126 -8.20 2.70 3.02
CA TYR A 126 -7.38 2.36 1.87
C TYR A 126 -7.49 3.49 0.84
N ILE A 127 -6.36 4.01 0.37
CA ILE A 127 -6.32 4.91 -0.78
C ILE A 127 -5.51 4.24 -1.88
N PHE A 128 -6.19 3.75 -2.91
CA PHE A 128 -5.59 3.04 -4.03
C PHE A 128 -5.14 3.99 -5.13
N THR A 129 -3.91 3.82 -5.60
CA THR A 129 -3.29 4.70 -6.59
C THR A 129 -3.28 4.04 -7.97
N ILE A 130 -4.07 4.59 -8.91
CA ILE A 130 -4.06 4.18 -10.32
C ILE A 130 -3.32 5.24 -11.14
N GLU A 131 -2.26 4.84 -11.84
CA GLU A 131 -1.49 5.75 -12.70
C GLU A 131 -2.30 6.12 -13.95
N ALA A 132 -2.40 7.42 -14.26
CA ALA A 132 -3.25 7.94 -15.32
C ALA A 132 -2.81 7.47 -16.72
N GLY A 133 -1.51 7.32 -16.95
CA GLY A 133 -0.97 6.87 -18.23
C GLY A 133 -1.22 5.39 -18.53
N SER A 134 -1.02 4.52 -17.54
CA SER A 134 -1.15 3.06 -17.71
C SER A 134 -2.55 2.54 -17.37
N GLY A 135 -3.31 3.26 -16.55
CA GLY A 135 -4.59 2.81 -16.00
C GLY A 135 -4.45 1.65 -15.00
N CYS A 136 -3.23 1.37 -14.53
CA CYS A 136 -2.94 0.26 -13.63
C CYS A 136 -2.81 0.72 -12.18
N LEU A 137 -3.26 -0.13 -11.26
CA LEU A 137 -2.99 -0.01 -9.82
C LEU A 137 -1.49 -0.13 -9.57
N THR A 138 -0.92 0.87 -8.88
CA THR A 138 0.53 0.98 -8.62
C THR A 138 0.87 1.12 -7.13
N GLY A 139 -0.14 1.23 -6.28
CA GLY A 139 0.07 1.26 -4.84
C GLY A 139 -1.20 1.43 -4.04
N VAL A 140 -1.05 1.37 -2.73
CA VAL A 140 -2.10 1.64 -1.76
C VAL A 140 -1.53 2.33 -0.54
N ASP A 141 -2.21 3.38 -0.07
CA ASP A 141 -2.01 3.98 1.23
C ASP A 141 -2.89 3.27 2.26
N LEU A 142 -2.30 2.89 3.38
CA LEU A 142 -2.98 2.25 4.51
C LEU A 142 -2.87 3.14 5.74
N SER A 143 -4.01 3.52 6.30
CA SER A 143 -4.11 4.40 7.46
C SER A 143 -5.25 3.93 8.39
N PRO A 144 -5.25 4.33 9.68
CA PRO A 144 -6.38 4.03 10.54
C PRO A 144 -7.61 4.78 10.04
N LYS A 145 -8.78 4.15 10.17
CA LYS A 145 -10.05 4.82 9.92
C LYS A 145 -10.14 6.08 10.79
N SER A 146 -10.41 7.22 10.15
CA SER A 146 -10.68 8.51 10.82
C SER A 146 -12.04 8.54 11.51
#